data_AF-A0A6G7WWT2-F1
#
_entry.id   AF-A0A6G7WWT2-F1
#
_cell.length_a   1.000
_cell.length_b   1.000
_cell.length_c   1.000
_cell.angle_alpha   90.00
_cell.angle_beta   90.00
_cell.angle_gamma   90.00
#
_symmetry.space_group_name_H-M   'P 1'
#
loop_
_entity.id
_entity.type
_entity.pdbx_description
1 polymer ?
#
loop_
_entity_poly.entity_id
_entity_poly.type
_entity_poly.pdbx_seq_one_letter_code
_entity_poly.pdbx_strand_id
1 'polypeptide(L)'
;MYNELWSMHLFIKALDEAKIVFPTTKVNALEKSMNIKVPVENNNYITLDSIIEKFEPEYYESGSAFFTAYNSVLYLENREEFLEMKKQQFGK
;
A
#
# COMPACT_ATOMS: atom_id res chain seq x y z
N MET A 1 -1.81 17.16 7.25
CA MET A 1 -2.24 16.10 8.18
C MET A 1 -1.48 14.86 7.75
N TYR A 2 -0.37 14.56 8.41
CA TYR A 2 0.50 13.43 8.03
C TYR A 2 -0.14 12.15 8.57
N ASN A 3 -0.99 11.52 7.79
CA ASN A 3 -1.70 10.28 8.12
C ASN A 3 -1.85 9.57 6.77
N GLU A 4 -0.93 8.75 6.27
CA GLU A 4 -0.60 7.41 6.77
C GLU A 4 0.66 6.96 6.00
N LEU A 5 1.84 7.51 6.32
CA LEU A 5 3.05 7.04 5.64
C LEU A 5 3.45 5.66 6.20
N TRP A 6 2.86 4.61 5.64
CA TRP A 6 3.41 3.28 5.76
C TRP A 6 4.82 3.30 5.16
N SER A 7 5.83 2.92 5.94
CA SER A 7 7.18 2.84 5.39
C SER A 7 7.32 1.60 4.52
N MET A 8 8.11 1.69 3.45
CA MET A 8 8.48 0.56 2.59
C MET A 8 8.97 -0.66 3.40
N HIS A 9 9.73 -0.39 4.46
CA HIS A 9 10.22 -1.42 5.38
C HIS A 9 9.10 -2.16 6.13
N LEU A 10 8.09 -1.43 6.62
CA LEU A 10 6.96 -2.03 7.34
C LEU A 10 6.04 -2.82 6.40
N PHE A 11 5.86 -2.34 5.16
CA PHE A 11 5.16 -3.08 4.12
C PHE A 11 5.86 -4.41 3.80
N ILE A 12 7.19 -4.40 3.57
CA ILE A 12 7.94 -5.63 3.28
C ILE A 12 7.86 -6.63 4.44
N LYS A 13 7.93 -6.16 5.70
CA LYS A 13 7.74 -7.03 6.87
C LYS A 13 6.35 -7.66 6.91
N ALA A 14 5.31 -6.89 6.62
CA ALA A 14 3.95 -7.40 6.57
C ALA A 14 3.76 -8.43 5.45
N LEU A 15 4.39 -8.24 4.29
CA LEU A 15 4.36 -9.24 3.20
C LEU A 15 5.01 -10.58 3.61
N ASP A 16 6.14 -10.51 4.32
CA ASP A 16 6.82 -11.70 4.86
C ASP A 16 5.93 -12.41 5.89
N GLU A 17 5.29 -11.66 6.79
CA GLU A 17 4.32 -12.20 7.77
C GLU A 17 3.11 -12.85 7.09
N ALA A 18 2.60 -12.25 6.00
CA ALA A 18 1.50 -12.77 5.20
C ALA A 18 1.86 -14.04 4.41
N LYS A 19 3.16 -14.38 4.30
CA LYS A 19 3.67 -15.54 3.54
C LYS A 19 3.14 -15.53 2.09
N ILE A 20 3.15 -14.36 1.47
CA ILE A 20 2.83 -14.21 0.06
C ILE A 20 4.02 -14.73 -0.74
N VAL A 21 3.76 -15.70 -1.61
CA VAL A 21 4.75 -16.33 -2.48
C VAL A 21 4.34 -16.07 -3.91
N PHE A 22 5.33 -15.78 -4.75
CA PHE A 22 5.12 -15.45 -6.16
C PHE A 22 5.40 -16.66 -7.07
N PRO A 23 4.68 -16.79 -8.19
CA PRO A 23 3.62 -15.90 -8.67
C PRO A 23 2.32 -16.01 -7.85
N THR A 24 1.53 -14.93 -7.79
CA THR A 24 0.25 -14.89 -7.08
C THR A 24 -0.80 -14.05 -7.81
N THR A 25 -2.07 -14.30 -7.53
CA THR A 25 -3.17 -13.38 -7.88
C THR A 25 -3.39 -12.36 -6.77
N LYS A 26 -4.05 -11.24 -7.11
CA LYS A 26 -4.51 -10.24 -6.14
C LYS A 26 -5.43 -10.86 -5.10
N VAL A 27 -6.39 -11.68 -5.51
CA VAL A 27 -7.31 -12.40 -4.61
C VAL A 27 -6.57 -13.25 -3.58
N ASN A 28 -5.61 -14.08 -4.01
CA ASN A 28 -4.83 -14.91 -3.08
C ASN A 28 -3.94 -14.07 -2.15
N ALA A 29 -3.43 -12.93 -2.63
CA ALA A 29 -2.69 -12.00 -1.79
C ALA A 29 -3.62 -11.37 -0.72
N LEU A 30 -4.82 -10.95 -1.11
CA LEU A 30 -5.84 -10.39 -0.22
C LEU A 30 -6.24 -11.38 0.88
N GLU A 31 -6.57 -12.62 0.52
CA GLU A 31 -6.93 -13.69 1.48
C GLU A 31 -5.84 -13.92 2.54
N LYS A 32 -4.57 -13.82 2.15
CA LYS A 32 -3.43 -13.99 3.07
C LYS A 32 -3.17 -12.76 3.93
N SER A 33 -3.62 -11.58 3.51
CA SER A 33 -3.32 -10.31 4.16
C SER A 33 -4.39 -9.78 5.12
N MET A 34 -5.61 -10.35 5.13
CA MET A 34 -6.78 -9.84 5.88
C MET A 34 -6.52 -9.56 7.37
N ASN A 35 -5.62 -10.30 8.03
CA ASN A 35 -5.35 -10.16 9.46
C ASN A 35 -3.96 -9.57 9.77
N ILE A 36 -3.20 -9.20 8.74
CA ILE A 36 -1.83 -8.71 8.88
C ILE A 36 -1.87 -7.20 9.09
N LYS A 37 -1.33 -6.75 10.22
CA LYS A 37 -1.33 -5.33 10.59
C LYS A 37 -0.04 -4.67 10.13
N VAL A 38 -0.19 -3.57 9.40
CA VAL A 38 0.92 -2.68 9.03
C VAL A 38 0.91 -1.50 9.98
N PRO A 39 1.94 -1.31 10.82
CA PRO A 39 2.03 -0.15 11.71
C PRO A 39 2.11 1.14 10.90
N VAL A 40 1.37 2.16 11.35
CA VAL A 40 1.45 3.54 10.84
C VAL A 40 1.69 4.50 12.02
N GLU A 41 1.81 5.80 11.77
CA GLU A 41 2.10 6.79 12.81
C GLU A 41 1.04 6.81 13.93
N ASN A 42 1.41 7.38 15.08
CA ASN A 42 0.52 7.58 16.23
C ASN A 42 -0.07 6.29 16.82
N ASN A 43 0.69 5.19 16.77
CA ASN A 43 0.30 3.87 17.32
C ASN A 43 -0.96 3.29 16.64
N ASN A 44 -1.25 3.73 15.43
CA ASN A 44 -2.33 3.21 14.60
C ASN A 44 -1.81 2.08 13.70
N TYR A 45 -2.74 1.35 13.11
CA TYR A 45 -2.47 0.26 12.18
C TYR A 45 -3.52 0.27 11.09
N ILE A 46 -3.10 -0.16 9.92
CA ILE A 46 -4.01 -0.58 8.85
C ILE A 46 -3.78 -2.07 8.58
N THR A 47 -4.68 -2.68 7.83
CA THR A 47 -4.52 -4.05 7.39
C THR A 47 -3.82 -4.11 6.03
N LEU A 48 -3.01 -5.14 5.81
CA LEU A 48 -2.24 -5.28 4.57
C LEU A 48 -3.15 -5.49 3.35
N ASP A 49 -4.33 -6.10 3.52
CA ASP A 49 -5.33 -6.24 2.46
C ASP A 49 -5.84 -4.89 1.97
N SER A 50 -6.08 -3.91 2.85
CA SER A 50 -6.53 -2.57 2.44
C SER A 50 -5.50 -1.81 1.60
N ILE A 51 -4.21 -2.15 1.74
CA ILE A 51 -3.14 -1.69 0.86
C ILE A 51 -3.23 -2.40 -0.50
N ILE A 52 -3.33 -3.72 -0.49
CA ILE A 52 -3.32 -4.56 -1.70
C ILE A 52 -4.58 -4.34 -2.55
N GLU A 53 -5.73 -4.01 -1.94
CA GLU A 53 -6.97 -3.69 -2.63
C GLU A 53 -6.79 -2.55 -3.63
N LYS A 54 -5.90 -1.59 -3.33
CA LYS A 54 -5.60 -0.43 -4.18
C LYS A 54 -4.75 -0.78 -5.41
N PHE A 55 -4.20 -1.98 -5.49
CA PHE A 55 -3.34 -2.36 -6.61
C PHE A 55 -4.19 -2.62 -7.86
N GLU A 56 -3.79 -2.09 -9.03
CA GLU A 56 -4.53 -2.33 -10.27
C GLU A 56 -4.39 -3.75 -10.85
N PRO A 57 -3.20 -4.40 -10.89
CA PRO A 57 -3.08 -5.70 -11.52
C PRO A 57 -3.79 -6.82 -10.73
N GLU A 58 -4.39 -7.76 -11.46
CA GLU A 58 -5.01 -8.95 -10.85
C GLU A 58 -4.03 -10.13 -10.67
N TYR A 59 -2.88 -10.07 -11.34
CA TYR A 59 -1.85 -11.11 -11.31
C TYR A 59 -0.45 -10.51 -11.21
N TYR A 60 0.41 -11.18 -10.43
CA TYR A 60 1.78 -10.77 -10.16
C TYR A 60 2.74 -11.93 -10.37
N GLU A 61 3.56 -11.80 -11.40
CA GLU A 61 4.55 -12.82 -11.77
C GLU A 61 5.73 -12.91 -10.79
N SER A 62 6.03 -11.81 -10.08
CA SER A 62 7.18 -11.70 -9.19
C SER A 62 6.93 -10.71 -8.05
N GLY A 63 7.77 -10.79 -7.02
CA GLY A 63 7.76 -9.81 -5.93
C GLY A 63 8.08 -8.40 -6.42
N SER A 64 8.89 -8.26 -7.49
CA SER A 64 9.16 -6.96 -8.11
C SER A 64 7.92 -6.35 -8.74
N ALA A 65 7.11 -7.14 -9.47
CA ALA A 65 5.85 -6.66 -10.03
C ALA A 65 4.86 -6.21 -8.94
N PHE A 66 4.80 -6.98 -7.84
CA PHE A 66 3.99 -6.64 -6.66
C PHE A 66 4.46 -5.34 -5.99
N PHE A 67 5.78 -5.18 -5.86
CA PHE A 67 6.39 -3.99 -5.30
C PHE A 67 6.21 -2.76 -6.21
N THR A 68 6.21 -2.93 -7.53
CA THR A 68 5.87 -1.84 -8.46
C THR A 68 4.43 -1.36 -8.27
N ALA A 69 3.47 -2.28 -8.08
CA ALA A 69 2.09 -1.90 -7.80
C ALA A 69 1.96 -1.12 -6.48
N TYR A 70 2.66 -1.56 -5.43
CA TYR A 70 2.77 -0.81 -4.18
C TYR A 70 3.30 0.62 -4.37
N ASN A 71 4.40 0.80 -5.12
CA ASN A 71 4.94 2.13 -5.37
C ASN A 71 4.01 3.01 -6.22
N SER A 72 3.23 2.40 -7.12
CA SER A 72 2.24 3.12 -7.92
C SER A 72 1.14 3.73 -7.02
N VAL A 73 0.64 2.96 -6.06
CA VAL A 73 -0.33 3.44 -5.06
C VAL A 73 0.26 4.61 -4.27
N LEU A 74 1.47 4.44 -3.72
CA LEU A 74 2.16 5.50 -2.99
C LEU A 74 2.33 6.78 -3.81
N TYR A 75 2.70 6.65 -5.08
CA TYR A 75 2.87 7.81 -5.96
C TYR A 75 1.55 8.55 -6.20
N LEU A 76 0.46 7.82 -6.43
CA LEU A 76 -0.86 8.39 -6.67
C LEU A 76 -1.40 9.13 -5.44
N GLU A 77 -1.30 8.53 -4.26
CA GLU A 77 -1.74 9.14 -2.99
C GLU A 77 -0.96 10.43 -2.70
N ASN A 78 0.38 10.39 -2.79
CA ASN A 78 1.21 11.57 -2.61
C ASN A 78 0.92 12.67 -3.65
N ARG A 79 0.57 12.28 -4.89
CA ARG A 79 0.21 13.24 -5.94
C ARG A 79 -1.12 13.91 -5.65
N GLU A 80 -2.13 13.18 -5.19
CA GLU A 80 -3.44 13.73 -4.85
C GLU A 80 -3.33 14.72 -3.70
N GLU A 81 -2.62 14.35 -2.63
CA GLU A 81 -2.35 15.24 -1.50
C GLU A 81 -1.64 16.53 -1.94
N PHE A 82 -0.60 16.41 -2.78
CA PHE A 82 0.11 17.56 -3.29
C PHE A 82 -0.80 18.51 -4.09
N LEU A 83 -1.72 17.97 -4.89
CA LEU A 83 -2.68 18.77 -5.65
C LEU A 83 -3.70 19.45 -4.74
N GLU A 84 -4.17 18.79 -3.68
CA GLU A 84 -5.04 19.38 -2.67
C GLU A 84 -4.36 20.53 -1.91
N MET A 85 -3.12 20.34 -1.49
CA MET A 85 -2.32 21.39 -0.85
C MET A 85 -2.18 22.62 -1.75
N LYS A 86 -1.88 22.42 -3.04
CA LYS A 86 -1.81 23.54 -4.00
C LYS A 86 -3.15 24.26 -4.16
N LYS A 87 -4.27 23.53 -4.22
CA LYS A 87 -5.60 24.15 -4.28
C LYS A 87 -5.90 24.98 -3.03
N GLN A 88 -5.54 24.49 -1.84
CA GLN A 88 -5.75 25.23 -0.59
C GLN A 88 -4.86 26.47 -0.48
N GLN A 89 -3.61 26.40 -0.98
CA GLN A 89 -2.65 27.50 -0.89
C GLN A 89 -2.85 28.58 -1.96
N PHE A 90 -3.32 28.21 -3.14
CA PHE A 90 -3.37 29.11 -4.32
C PHE A 90 -4.75 29.20 -4.99
N GLY A 91 -5.75 28.45 -4.54
CA GLY A 91 -7.12 28.55 -5.03
C GLY A 91 -7.80 29.80 -4.48
N LYS A 92 -7.99 30.80 -5.36
CA LYS A 92 -9.10 31.75 -5.26
C LYS A 92 -10.33 31.14 -5.89
#